data_AF-L0DK00-F1
#
_entry.id   AF-L0DK00-F1
#
_cell.length_a   1.000
_cell.length_b   1.000
_cell.length_c   1.000
_cell.angle_alpha   90.00
_cell.angle_beta   90.00
_cell.angle_gamma   90.00
#
_symmetry.space_group_name_H-M   'P 1'
#
loop_
_entity.id
_entity.type
_entity.pdbx_description
1 polymer ?
#
loop_
_entity_poly.entity_id
_entity_poly.type
_entity_poly.pdbx_seq_one_letter_code
_entity_poly.pdbx_strand_id
1 'polypeptide(L)'
;MLSILSRIRGKWQGSRRDQVRIAVVSTPRSGNTWLRLMLNHAYQFDRHDNGELHLYNPHETPWSALPDRCVMMTHWHRVEPLVSLLKEHQFTLVTLARHPLDVLLSILQYSPCEGSLRWLEGMNGDERPIFHTSPQSEEFLRYATSPRAQALLDVSAQWWTAPGCHRIRYEELVQAPVQTLSQLARKFRVPPSVSIEDSVEANKLERLQSTERQRGQIPARHFWQGKPGLWKNLFSAEAANRIAQAHGKVFSTLGYSCNPDPAMDEATAARNWLSLGSTDVQKVSSSQRISA
;
A
#
# COMPACT_ATOMS: atom_id res chain seq x y z
N MET A 1 32.69 51.18 4.63
CA MET A 1 31.88 51.77 3.54
C MET A 1 32.14 50.96 2.27
N LEU A 2 31.49 49.80 2.12
CA LEU A 2 31.34 49.06 0.85
C LEU A 2 30.23 48.02 1.03
N SER A 3 29.23 48.16 0.17
CA SER A 3 27.95 47.45 0.13
C SER A 3 28.12 46.06 -0.50
N ILE A 4 27.60 45.02 0.15
CA ILE A 4 27.17 43.79 -0.53
C ILE A 4 25.79 43.42 -0.02
N LEU A 5 24.78 44.04 -0.66
CA LEU A 5 23.40 43.60 -0.66
C LEU A 5 23.21 42.44 -1.64
N SER A 6 22.16 41.66 -1.38
CA SER A 6 21.40 40.79 -2.30
C SER A 6 21.82 39.32 -2.45
N ARG A 7 21.37 38.50 -1.48
CA ARG A 7 20.82 37.17 -1.77
C ARG A 7 19.42 37.04 -1.18
N ILE A 8 18.51 37.90 -1.66
CA ILE A 8 17.09 37.57 -1.61
C ILE A 8 16.87 36.58 -2.75
N ARG A 9 16.97 35.28 -2.43
CA ARG A 9 16.37 34.24 -3.27
C ARG A 9 14.88 34.56 -3.32
N GLY A 10 14.44 35.14 -4.43
CA GLY A 10 13.02 35.32 -4.70
C GLY A 10 12.32 33.99 -4.45
N LYS A 11 11.35 33.99 -3.54
CA LYS A 11 10.35 32.94 -3.46
C LYS A 11 9.76 32.83 -4.86
N TRP A 12 10.12 31.78 -5.60
CA TRP A 12 9.36 31.35 -6.76
C TRP A 12 7.95 31.06 -6.24
N GLN A 13 7.06 32.04 -6.37
CA GLN A 13 5.63 31.79 -6.32
C GLN A 13 5.31 31.07 -7.62
N GLY A 14 5.59 29.76 -7.65
CA GLY A 14 5.11 28.89 -8.71
C GLY A 14 3.63 29.15 -8.91
N SER A 15 3.18 29.20 -10.16
CA SER A 15 1.77 29.44 -10.42
C SER A 15 0.97 28.33 -9.73
N ARG A 16 -0.20 28.66 -9.15
CA ARG A 16 -1.13 27.66 -8.58
C ARG A 16 -1.48 26.52 -9.56
N ARG A 17 -1.16 26.65 -10.85
CA ARG A 17 -1.39 25.65 -11.89
C ARG A 17 -0.37 24.50 -11.87
N ASP A 18 0.75 24.64 -11.17
CA ASP A 18 1.82 23.64 -11.15
C ASP A 18 1.84 22.78 -9.87
N GLN A 19 0.98 23.12 -8.89
CA GLN A 19 0.85 22.41 -7.63
C GLN A 19 0.07 21.10 -7.81
N VAL A 20 0.64 20.00 -7.32
CA VAL A 20 0.02 18.67 -7.32
C VAL A 20 0.45 17.92 -6.06
N ARG A 21 -0.48 17.83 -5.11
CA ARG A 21 -0.29 17.12 -3.85
C ARG A 21 -1.27 15.95 -3.79
N ILE A 22 -0.77 14.73 -3.71
CA ILE A 22 -1.59 13.52 -3.68
C ILE A 22 -1.37 12.81 -2.35
N ALA A 23 -2.45 12.41 -1.67
CA ALA A 23 -2.39 11.58 -0.49
C ALA A 23 -2.97 10.20 -0.82
N VAL A 24 -2.11 9.18 -0.80
CA VAL A 24 -2.51 7.77 -0.88
C VAL A 24 -2.80 7.29 0.55
N VAL A 25 -4.07 7.15 0.88
CA VAL A 25 -4.54 6.78 2.22
C VAL A 25 -5.33 5.48 2.17
N SER A 26 -4.75 4.40 2.68
CA SER A 26 -5.43 3.10 2.69
C SER A 26 -4.81 2.13 3.68
N THR A 27 -5.50 1.01 3.94
CA THR A 27 -4.99 -0.11 4.73
C THR A 27 -3.61 -0.56 4.23
N PRO A 28 -2.65 -0.86 5.13
CA PRO A 28 -1.37 -1.44 4.72
C PRO A 28 -1.54 -2.63 3.78
N ARG A 29 -0.56 -2.85 2.90
CA ARG A 29 -0.54 -4.01 1.98
C ARG A 29 -1.65 -4.07 0.93
N SER A 30 -2.40 -2.98 0.72
CA SER A 30 -3.41 -2.84 -0.35
C SER A 30 -2.86 -2.39 -1.71
N GLY A 31 -1.54 -2.35 -1.90
CA GLY A 31 -0.89 -1.85 -3.13
C GLY A 31 -0.39 -0.40 -3.07
N ASN A 32 -0.40 0.22 -1.88
CA ASN A 32 -0.01 1.62 -1.67
C ASN A 32 1.35 1.99 -2.27
N THR A 33 2.39 1.21 -1.95
CA THR A 33 3.76 1.46 -2.43
C THR A 33 3.82 1.43 -3.95
N TRP A 34 3.13 0.46 -4.58
CA TRP A 34 3.15 0.32 -6.04
C TRP A 34 2.48 1.52 -6.73
N LEU A 35 1.28 1.90 -6.26
CA LEU A 35 0.60 3.09 -6.78
C LEU A 35 1.44 4.36 -6.57
N ARG A 36 2.03 4.53 -5.37
CA ARG A 36 2.88 5.68 -5.07
C ARG A 36 4.08 5.75 -6.01
N LEU A 37 4.76 4.64 -6.29
CA LEU A 37 5.91 4.63 -7.18
C LEU A 37 5.52 5.00 -8.62
N MET A 38 4.40 4.49 -9.12
CA MET A 38 3.87 4.88 -10.43
C MET A 38 3.51 6.37 -10.48
N LEU A 39 2.82 6.89 -9.47
CA LEU A 39 2.51 8.32 -9.38
C LEU A 39 3.79 9.19 -9.30
N ASN A 40 4.76 8.76 -8.50
CA ASN A 40 6.05 9.44 -8.36
C ASN A 40 6.81 9.53 -9.67
N HIS A 41 6.81 8.45 -10.46
CA HIS A 41 7.40 8.46 -11.78
C HIS A 41 6.59 9.33 -12.75
N ALA A 42 5.27 9.16 -12.79
CA ALA A 42 4.36 9.85 -13.72
C ALA A 42 4.41 11.39 -13.56
N TYR A 43 4.45 11.88 -12.33
CA TYR A 43 4.38 13.31 -12.01
C TYR A 43 5.74 13.94 -11.69
N GLN A 44 6.80 13.12 -11.65
CA GLN A 44 8.16 13.53 -11.26
C GLN A 44 8.13 14.40 -10.00
N PHE A 45 7.56 13.86 -8.91
CA PHE A 45 7.47 14.62 -7.67
C PHE A 45 8.85 14.92 -7.09
N ASP A 46 8.94 16.04 -6.40
CA ASP A 46 10.16 16.45 -5.72
C ASP A 46 10.48 15.40 -4.65
N ARG A 47 11.63 14.74 -4.81
CA ARG A 47 12.14 13.84 -3.79
C ARG A 47 12.70 14.71 -2.67
N HIS A 48 12.18 14.58 -1.46
CA HIS A 48 12.94 14.98 -0.29
C HIS A 48 14.27 14.21 -0.28
N ASP A 49 15.30 14.78 0.34
CA ASP A 49 16.63 14.18 0.48
C ASP A 49 16.60 12.75 1.07
N ASN A 50 15.48 12.35 1.71
CA ASN A 50 15.25 11.03 2.31
C ASN A 50 14.23 10.13 1.57
N GLY A 51 13.86 10.47 0.34
CA GLY A 51 13.32 9.50 -0.64
C GLY A 51 11.85 9.12 -0.56
N GLU A 52 11.13 9.25 0.56
CA GLU A 52 9.69 8.91 0.64
C GLU A 52 8.92 9.79 1.66
N LEU A 53 7.77 10.36 1.26
CA LEU A 53 6.88 11.08 2.18
C LEU A 53 5.87 10.11 2.78
N HIS A 54 6.27 9.46 3.88
CA HIS A 54 5.42 8.57 4.65
C HIS A 54 4.96 9.29 5.93
N LEU A 55 3.66 9.45 6.08
CA LEU A 55 3.05 10.04 7.27
C LEU A 55 2.65 8.92 8.23
N TYR A 56 3.34 8.86 9.37
CA TYR A 56 3.02 7.95 10.47
C TYR A 56 2.02 8.57 11.43
N ASN A 57 2.21 9.83 11.81
CA ASN A 57 1.33 10.58 12.70
C ASN A 57 1.01 11.97 12.09
N PRO A 58 -0.27 12.37 11.97
CA PRO A 58 -0.66 13.69 11.48
C PRO A 58 -0.06 14.87 12.27
N HIS A 59 0.16 14.72 13.58
CA HIS A 59 0.65 15.78 14.46
C HIS A 59 2.15 16.06 14.30
N GLU A 60 2.92 15.06 13.88
CA GLU A 60 4.38 15.17 13.74
C GLU A 60 4.80 15.60 12.33
N THR A 61 3.85 15.69 11.41
CA THR A 61 4.14 16.02 10.01
C THR A 61 4.37 17.52 9.85
N PRO A 62 5.48 17.97 9.24
CA PRO A 62 5.74 19.39 9.00
C PRO A 62 4.95 19.87 7.77
N TRP A 63 3.62 19.96 7.88
CA TRP A 63 2.71 20.19 6.74
C TRP A 63 3.01 21.44 5.91
N SER A 64 3.44 22.51 6.57
CA SER A 64 3.82 23.77 5.91
C SER A 64 5.12 23.68 5.12
N ALA A 65 5.96 22.68 5.40
CA ALA A 65 7.21 22.43 4.69
C ALA A 65 7.08 21.42 3.54
N LEU A 66 5.89 20.83 3.34
CA LEU A 66 5.68 19.85 2.28
C LEU A 66 5.79 20.50 0.89
N PRO A 67 6.42 19.83 -0.10
CA PRO A 67 6.58 20.36 -1.45
C PRO A 67 5.25 20.61 -2.15
N ASP A 68 5.25 21.55 -3.09
CA ASP A 68 4.09 21.82 -3.95
C ASP A 68 3.77 20.66 -4.90
N ARG A 69 4.77 19.84 -5.21
CA ARG A 69 4.66 18.63 -6.02
C ARG A 69 5.06 17.42 -5.20
N CYS A 70 4.09 16.76 -4.56
CA CYS A 70 4.37 15.59 -3.74
C CYS A 70 3.29 14.51 -3.80
N VAL A 71 3.73 13.28 -3.53
CA VAL A 71 2.85 12.17 -3.14
C VAL A 71 3.20 11.72 -1.74
N MET A 72 2.22 11.76 -0.86
CA MET A 72 2.31 11.28 0.51
C MET A 72 1.55 9.96 0.63
N MET A 73 2.04 9.06 1.47
CA MET A 73 1.34 7.82 1.82
C MET A 73 1.10 7.77 3.32
N THR A 74 -0.09 7.32 3.73
CA THR A 74 -0.39 7.04 5.14
C THR A 74 -1.39 5.91 5.30
N HIS A 75 -1.37 5.29 6.48
CA HIS A 75 -2.29 4.26 6.90
C HIS A 75 -3.21 4.75 8.01
N TRP A 76 -3.31 6.06 8.22
CA TRP A 76 -4.07 6.63 9.34
C TRP A 76 -5.59 6.60 9.11
N HIS A 77 -6.33 6.49 10.20
CA HIS A 77 -7.79 6.56 10.20
C HIS A 77 -8.30 7.92 9.72
N ARG A 78 -9.56 7.92 9.24
CA ARG A 78 -10.25 9.14 8.81
C ARG A 78 -10.78 9.90 10.02
N VAL A 79 -9.88 10.54 10.74
CA VAL A 79 -10.16 11.31 11.97
C VAL A 79 -9.50 12.69 11.91
N GLU A 80 -9.96 13.61 12.76
CA GLU A 80 -9.24 14.87 12.97
C GLU A 80 -7.93 14.63 13.75
N PRO A 81 -6.90 15.48 13.54
CA PRO A 81 -6.87 16.64 12.65
C PRO A 81 -6.57 16.30 11.17
N LEU A 82 -6.32 15.03 10.84
CA LEU A 82 -5.82 14.62 9.51
C LEU A 82 -6.74 15.07 8.36
N VAL A 83 -8.05 14.95 8.53
CA VAL A 83 -9.02 15.35 7.50
C VAL A 83 -8.90 16.85 7.20
N SER A 84 -8.86 17.69 8.23
CA SER A 84 -8.69 19.13 8.07
C SER A 84 -7.34 19.49 7.46
N LEU A 85 -6.25 18.86 7.92
CA LEU A 85 -4.89 19.10 7.42
C LEU A 85 -4.75 18.74 5.94
N LEU A 86 -5.27 17.59 5.52
CA LEU A 86 -5.26 17.20 4.10
C LEU A 86 -6.00 18.21 3.22
N LYS A 87 -7.14 18.74 3.71
CA LYS A 87 -7.93 19.74 3.00
C LYS A 87 -7.22 21.10 2.96
N GLU A 88 -6.72 21.58 4.09
CA GLU A 88 -5.98 22.83 4.24
C GLU A 88 -4.76 22.87 3.31
N HIS A 89 -4.02 21.77 3.26
CA HIS A 89 -2.84 21.62 2.41
C HIS A 89 -3.16 21.11 0.99
N GLN A 90 -4.44 21.14 0.59
CA GLN A 90 -4.93 20.93 -0.78
C GLN A 90 -4.53 19.58 -1.40
N PHE A 91 -4.50 18.52 -0.59
CA PHE A 91 -4.25 17.17 -1.08
C PHE A 91 -5.44 16.63 -1.88
N THR A 92 -5.16 16.05 -3.03
CA THR A 92 -6.10 15.16 -3.71
C THR A 92 -6.01 13.78 -3.08
N LEU A 93 -7.14 13.25 -2.63
CA LEU A 93 -7.19 12.02 -1.86
C LEU A 93 -7.40 10.81 -2.76
N VAL A 94 -6.60 9.77 -2.55
CA VAL A 94 -6.72 8.48 -3.22
C VAL A 94 -6.71 7.38 -2.18
N THR A 95 -7.67 6.46 -2.25
CA THR A 95 -7.73 5.28 -1.40
C THR A 95 -7.76 4.01 -2.24
N LEU A 96 -7.02 2.99 -1.80
CA LEU A 96 -7.06 1.67 -2.37
C LEU A 96 -7.92 0.75 -1.51
N ALA A 97 -8.70 -0.11 -2.16
CA ALA A 97 -9.26 -1.29 -1.55
C ALA A 97 -8.64 -2.52 -2.21
N ARG A 98 -8.29 -3.50 -1.40
CA ARG A 98 -7.90 -4.85 -1.83
C ARG A 98 -8.76 -5.83 -1.07
N HIS A 99 -9.00 -7.01 -1.63
CA HIS A 99 -9.75 -8.05 -0.92
C HIS A 99 -9.20 -8.27 0.51
N PRO A 100 -10.01 -8.17 1.59
CA PRO A 100 -9.50 -8.20 2.97
C PRO A 100 -8.66 -9.45 3.30
N LEU A 101 -9.02 -10.62 2.76
CA LEU A 101 -8.23 -11.84 2.95
C LEU A 101 -6.85 -11.78 2.26
N ASP A 102 -6.73 -11.15 1.09
CA ASP A 102 -5.42 -10.96 0.45
C ASP A 102 -4.58 -9.94 1.21
N VAL A 103 -5.21 -8.93 1.82
CA VAL A 103 -4.54 -7.97 2.70
C VAL A 103 -3.95 -8.68 3.90
N LEU A 104 -4.74 -9.49 4.61
CA LEU A 104 -4.29 -10.22 5.80
C LEU A 104 -3.16 -11.22 5.49
N LEU A 105 -3.23 -11.92 4.36
CA LEU A 105 -2.12 -12.77 3.89
C LEU A 105 -0.86 -11.96 3.58
N SER A 106 -1.03 -10.80 2.95
CA SER A 106 0.12 -9.94 2.69
C SER A 106 0.68 -9.31 3.97
N ILE A 107 -0.13 -9.11 5.02
CA ILE A 107 0.33 -8.68 6.34
C ILE A 107 1.11 -9.81 7.00
N LEU A 108 0.60 -11.05 6.99
CA LEU A 108 1.32 -12.23 7.50
C LEU A 108 2.72 -12.34 6.89
N GLN A 109 2.82 -12.21 5.57
CA GLN A 109 4.11 -12.26 4.88
C GLN A 109 5.02 -11.08 5.23
N TYR A 110 4.46 -9.89 5.42
CA TYR A 110 5.23 -8.67 5.67
C TYR A 110 5.62 -8.49 7.14
N SER A 111 4.88 -9.10 8.08
CA SER A 111 4.96 -8.82 9.50
C SER A 111 6.37 -8.89 10.10
N PRO A 112 7.27 -9.81 9.69
CA PRO A 112 8.63 -9.85 10.25
C PRO A 112 9.51 -8.66 9.86
N CYS A 113 9.04 -7.77 8.96
CA CYS A 113 9.73 -6.54 8.60
C CYS A 113 9.46 -5.43 9.63
N GLU A 114 10.49 -4.70 10.05
CA GLU A 114 10.42 -3.63 11.08
C GLU A 114 9.31 -2.57 10.85
N GLY A 115 8.92 -2.33 9.59
CA GLY A 115 7.92 -1.33 9.23
C GLY A 115 6.48 -1.65 9.67
N SER A 116 6.16 -2.92 9.98
CA SER A 116 4.80 -3.33 10.37
C SER A 116 4.39 -2.76 11.73
N LEU A 117 5.32 -2.74 12.69
CA LEU A 117 5.08 -2.36 14.08
C LEU A 117 4.69 -0.88 14.26
N ARG A 118 5.01 -0.04 13.28
CA ARG A 118 4.69 1.40 13.31
C ARG A 118 3.30 1.72 12.75
N TRP A 119 2.57 0.76 12.21
CA TRP A 119 1.24 1.02 11.65
C TRP A 119 0.26 1.39 12.75
N LEU A 120 -0.41 2.54 12.55
CA LEU A 120 -1.40 3.10 13.47
C LEU A 120 -0.86 3.23 14.91
N GLU A 121 0.44 3.46 15.09
CA GLU A 121 1.08 3.54 16.41
C GLU A 121 0.80 2.34 17.32
N GLY A 122 0.66 1.15 16.73
CA GLY A 122 0.35 -0.07 17.50
C GLY A 122 -1.07 -0.11 18.07
N MET A 123 -2.00 0.67 17.50
CA MET A 123 -3.42 0.64 17.89
C MET A 123 -3.92 -0.81 17.91
N ASN A 124 -4.49 -1.21 19.04
CA ASN A 124 -5.02 -2.54 19.33
C ASN A 124 -4.01 -3.71 19.26
N GLY A 125 -2.70 -3.43 19.31
CA GLY A 125 -1.64 -4.46 19.32
C GLY A 125 -0.70 -4.35 18.11
N ASP A 126 0.06 -5.41 17.86
CA ASP A 126 1.03 -5.49 16.77
C ASP A 126 1.08 -6.89 16.12
N GLU A 127 1.95 -7.04 15.12
CA GLU A 127 2.04 -8.23 14.28
C GLU A 127 3.01 -9.30 14.82
N ARG A 128 3.68 -9.09 15.96
CA ARG A 128 4.63 -10.08 16.54
C ARG A 128 3.99 -11.46 16.79
N PRO A 129 2.73 -11.59 17.23
CA PRO A 129 2.10 -12.90 17.46
C PRO A 129 1.97 -13.78 16.22
N ILE A 130 2.07 -13.21 15.01
CA ILE A 130 1.93 -13.95 13.76
C ILE A 130 3.25 -14.15 13.02
N PHE A 131 4.38 -13.80 13.62
CA PHE A 131 5.69 -14.02 13.01
C PHE A 131 5.92 -15.51 12.75
N HIS A 132 6.32 -15.85 11.52
CA HIS A 132 6.62 -17.23 11.10
C HIS A 132 5.46 -18.24 11.25
N THR A 133 4.22 -17.74 11.35
CA THR A 133 3.01 -18.58 11.38
C THR A 133 2.52 -18.91 9.97
N SER A 134 1.49 -19.77 9.87
CA SER A 134 0.82 -20.10 8.61
C SER A 134 -0.59 -19.46 8.59
N PRO A 135 -1.18 -19.26 7.41
CA PRO A 135 -2.57 -18.78 7.30
C PRO A 135 -3.62 -19.68 7.98
N GLN A 136 -3.27 -20.94 8.27
CA GLN A 136 -4.16 -21.91 8.92
C GLN A 136 -3.94 -22.00 10.43
N SER A 137 -2.86 -21.42 10.97
CA SER A 137 -2.55 -21.56 12.39
C SER A 137 -3.54 -20.78 13.25
N GLU A 138 -3.84 -21.30 14.45
CA GLU A 138 -4.78 -20.64 15.36
C GLU A 138 -4.25 -19.27 15.83
N GLU A 139 -2.93 -19.08 15.91
CA GLU A 139 -2.32 -17.78 16.18
C GLU A 139 -2.67 -16.76 15.09
N PHE A 140 -2.54 -17.15 13.82
CA PHE A 140 -2.91 -16.29 12.71
C PHE A 140 -4.42 -16.04 12.68
N LEU A 141 -5.25 -17.08 12.85
CA LEU A 141 -6.71 -16.90 12.85
C LEU A 141 -7.16 -15.98 13.99
N ARG A 142 -6.60 -16.13 15.19
CA ARG A 142 -6.85 -15.24 16.33
C ARG A 142 -6.49 -13.80 16.01
N TYR A 143 -5.31 -13.56 15.43
CA TYR A 143 -4.92 -12.23 14.96
C TYR A 143 -5.85 -11.70 13.87
N ALA A 144 -6.16 -12.52 12.86
CA ALA A 144 -6.94 -12.18 11.69
C ALA A 144 -8.42 -11.91 12.01
N THR A 145 -8.90 -12.29 13.19
CA THR A 145 -10.24 -11.93 13.71
C THR A 145 -10.17 -10.89 14.85
N SER A 146 -9.00 -10.36 15.15
CA SER A 146 -8.78 -9.49 16.32
C SER A 146 -9.14 -8.02 16.07
N PRO A 147 -9.26 -7.21 17.14
CA PRO A 147 -9.35 -5.75 17.03
C PRO A 147 -8.15 -5.10 16.31
N ARG A 148 -6.96 -5.75 16.28
CA ARG A 148 -5.81 -5.27 15.52
C ARG A 148 -6.05 -5.38 14.01
N ALA A 149 -6.47 -6.56 13.54
CA ALA A 149 -6.83 -6.77 12.15
C ALA A 149 -7.96 -5.82 11.72
N GLN A 150 -8.98 -5.66 12.58
CA GLN A 150 -10.08 -4.72 12.37
C GLN A 150 -9.57 -3.28 12.19
N ALA A 151 -8.71 -2.78 13.10
CA ALA A 151 -8.15 -1.43 13.02
C ALA A 151 -7.42 -1.18 11.69
N LEU A 152 -6.59 -2.13 11.24
CA LEU A 152 -5.89 -2.00 9.96
C LEU A 152 -6.87 -1.99 8.77
N LEU A 153 -7.82 -2.93 8.74
CA LEU A 153 -8.81 -3.06 7.66
C LEU A 153 -9.78 -1.87 7.57
N ASP A 154 -10.09 -1.24 8.71
CA ASP A 154 -10.99 -0.09 8.77
C ASP A 154 -10.45 1.15 8.06
N VAL A 155 -9.13 1.27 7.88
CA VAL A 155 -8.53 2.41 7.20
C VAL A 155 -9.11 2.56 5.80
N SER A 156 -8.97 1.55 4.94
CA SER A 156 -9.56 1.60 3.60
C SER A 156 -11.09 1.75 3.67
N ALA A 157 -11.79 1.05 4.56
CA ALA A 157 -13.26 1.13 4.66
C ALA A 157 -13.76 2.55 4.99
N GLN A 158 -13.11 3.24 5.92
CA GLN A 158 -13.43 4.62 6.30
C GLN A 158 -13.18 5.61 5.16
N TRP A 159 -12.06 5.48 4.45
CA TRP A 159 -11.74 6.36 3.32
C TRP A 159 -12.53 6.02 2.06
N TRP A 160 -12.96 4.77 1.88
CA TRP A 160 -13.75 4.31 0.73
C TRP A 160 -15.11 4.99 0.59
N THR A 161 -15.68 5.44 1.70
CA THR A 161 -16.97 6.14 1.75
C THR A 161 -16.80 7.65 1.88
N ALA A 162 -15.57 8.15 1.95
CA ALA A 162 -15.28 9.55 2.17
C ALA A 162 -15.61 10.41 0.93
N PRO A 163 -16.35 11.51 1.09
CA PRO A 163 -16.59 12.47 0.01
C PRO A 163 -15.27 13.02 -0.55
N GLY A 164 -15.16 13.09 -1.88
CA GLY A 164 -13.98 13.63 -2.56
C GLY A 164 -12.76 12.70 -2.59
N CYS A 165 -12.85 11.48 -2.06
CA CYS A 165 -11.78 10.50 -2.16
C CYS A 165 -11.90 9.67 -3.46
N HIS A 166 -10.82 9.62 -4.24
CA HIS A 166 -10.76 8.76 -5.44
C HIS A 166 -10.46 7.32 -5.03
N ARG A 167 -11.25 6.39 -5.55
CA ARG A 167 -11.26 4.99 -5.14
C ARG A 167 -10.66 4.12 -6.23
N ILE A 168 -9.77 3.22 -5.84
CA ILE A 168 -9.13 2.26 -6.73
C ILE A 168 -9.22 0.88 -6.11
N ARG A 169 -9.65 -0.12 -6.89
CA ARG A 169 -9.46 -1.51 -6.49
C ARG A 169 -8.07 -1.97 -6.91
N TYR A 170 -7.37 -2.66 -6.01
CA TYR A 170 -6.06 -3.22 -6.31
C TYR A 170 -6.13 -4.21 -7.49
N GLU A 171 -7.22 -4.97 -7.56
CA GLU A 171 -7.54 -5.93 -8.59
C GLU A 171 -7.58 -5.26 -9.99
N GLU A 172 -8.26 -4.12 -10.08
CA GLU A 172 -8.34 -3.31 -11.31
C GLU A 172 -6.99 -2.71 -11.68
N LEU A 173 -6.24 -2.23 -10.67
CA LEU A 173 -4.89 -1.69 -10.87
C LEU A 173 -3.93 -2.76 -11.41
N VAL A 174 -4.01 -4.00 -10.93
CA VAL A 174 -3.22 -5.12 -11.45
C VAL A 174 -3.66 -5.50 -12.86
N GLN A 175 -4.96 -5.60 -13.12
CA GLN A 175 -5.49 -6.05 -14.40
C GLN A 175 -5.25 -5.03 -15.53
N ALA A 176 -5.42 -3.74 -15.24
CA ALA A 176 -5.36 -2.67 -16.23
C ALA A 176 -4.66 -1.42 -15.65
N PRO A 177 -3.34 -1.49 -15.37
CA PRO A 177 -2.62 -0.43 -14.68
C PRO A 177 -2.64 0.90 -15.45
N VAL A 178 -2.41 0.86 -16.77
CA VAL A 178 -2.45 2.07 -17.63
C VAL A 178 -3.83 2.71 -17.61
N GLN A 179 -4.90 1.92 -17.78
CA GLN A 179 -6.27 2.43 -17.78
C GLN A 179 -6.64 3.03 -16.42
N THR A 180 -6.32 2.33 -15.33
CA THR A 180 -6.61 2.76 -13.96
C THR A 180 -5.89 4.07 -13.64
N LEU A 181 -4.60 4.17 -13.95
CA LEU A 181 -3.82 5.39 -13.75
C LEU A 181 -4.27 6.54 -14.64
N SER A 182 -4.60 6.30 -15.91
CA SER A 182 -5.12 7.33 -16.80
C SER A 182 -6.47 7.87 -16.32
N GLN A 183 -7.34 7.02 -15.77
CA GLN A 183 -8.59 7.45 -15.15
C GLN A 183 -8.33 8.32 -13.91
N LEU A 184 -7.37 7.94 -13.08
CA LEU A 184 -6.97 8.69 -11.90
C LEU A 184 -6.33 10.04 -12.28
N ALA A 185 -5.43 10.07 -13.26
CA ALA A 185 -4.74 11.27 -13.73
C ALA A 185 -5.73 12.34 -14.22
N ARG A 186 -6.85 11.95 -14.86
CA ARG A 186 -7.93 12.87 -15.25
C ARG A 186 -8.65 13.54 -14.07
N LYS A 187 -8.51 13.00 -12.86
CA LYS A 187 -9.03 13.62 -11.63
C LYS A 187 -8.06 14.66 -11.06
N PHE A 188 -6.79 14.57 -11.43
CA PHE A 188 -5.79 15.55 -11.05
C PHE A 188 -5.90 16.76 -11.98
N ARG A 189 -5.66 17.95 -11.42
CA ARG A 189 -5.74 19.22 -12.15
C ARG A 189 -4.51 19.50 -13.02
N VAL A 190 -3.52 18.62 -12.96
CA VAL A 190 -2.21 18.74 -13.59
C VAL A 190 -1.97 17.47 -14.41
N PRO A 191 -1.52 17.59 -15.68
CA PRO A 191 -1.14 16.42 -16.46
C PRO A 191 0.12 15.76 -15.89
N PRO A 192 0.33 14.46 -16.12
CA PRO A 192 1.58 13.81 -15.74
C PRO A 192 2.74 14.38 -16.57
N SER A 193 3.93 14.43 -15.98
CA SER A 193 5.18 14.91 -16.61
C SER A 193 5.76 13.89 -17.58
N VAL A 194 5.45 12.61 -17.41
CA VAL A 194 5.79 11.51 -18.33
C VAL A 194 4.53 10.72 -18.65
N SER A 195 4.55 9.92 -19.73
CA SER A 195 3.38 9.13 -20.09
C SER A 195 3.02 8.12 -18.98
N ILE A 196 1.73 7.79 -18.89
CA ILE A 196 1.27 6.79 -17.92
C ILE A 196 1.82 5.40 -18.28
N GLU A 197 1.93 5.12 -19.58
CA GLU A 197 2.51 3.91 -20.14
C GLU A 197 3.97 3.72 -19.69
N ASP A 198 4.81 4.75 -19.83
CA ASP A 198 6.20 4.72 -19.40
C ASP A 198 6.30 4.53 -17.88
N SER A 199 5.42 5.19 -17.12
CA SER A 199 5.36 5.02 -15.67
C SER A 199 5.01 3.60 -15.25
N VAL A 200 4.01 2.99 -15.88
CA VAL A 200 3.64 1.59 -15.62
C VAL A 200 4.79 0.66 -16.00
N GLU A 201 5.41 0.87 -17.15
CA GLU A 201 6.52 0.06 -17.64
C GLU A 201 7.73 0.11 -16.68
N ALA A 202 8.09 1.31 -16.22
CA ALA A 202 9.18 1.52 -15.27
C ALA A 202 8.91 0.87 -13.90
N ASN A 203 7.65 0.68 -13.54
CA ASN A 203 7.22 0.17 -12.23
C ASN A 203 6.54 -1.20 -12.31
N LYS A 204 6.84 -2.01 -13.32
CA LYS A 204 6.39 -3.41 -13.37
C LYS A 204 6.78 -4.15 -12.10
N LEU A 205 5.86 -4.95 -11.54
CA LEU A 205 6.06 -5.67 -10.28
C LEU A 205 7.28 -6.57 -10.33
N GLU A 206 7.53 -7.25 -11.46
CA GLU A 206 8.68 -8.14 -11.65
C GLU A 206 10.01 -7.37 -11.57
N ARG A 207 10.04 -6.14 -12.12
CA ARG A 207 11.21 -5.26 -12.03
C ARG A 207 11.45 -4.82 -10.58
N LEU A 208 10.40 -4.35 -9.91
CA LEU A 208 10.47 -3.90 -8.51
C LEU A 208 10.92 -5.02 -7.56
N GLN A 209 10.38 -6.23 -7.74
CA GLN A 209 10.82 -7.44 -7.03
C GLN A 209 12.31 -7.72 -7.24
N SER A 210 12.77 -7.62 -8.50
CA SER A 210 14.17 -7.87 -8.85
C SER A 210 15.09 -6.85 -8.19
N THR A 211 14.71 -5.58 -8.16
CA THR A 211 15.46 -4.51 -7.48
C THR A 211 15.54 -4.72 -5.97
N GLU A 212 14.45 -5.11 -5.29
CA GLU A 212 14.52 -5.40 -3.84
C GLU A 212 15.45 -6.57 -3.53
N ARG A 213 15.40 -7.64 -4.32
CA ARG A 213 16.29 -8.80 -4.17
C ARG A 213 17.76 -8.42 -4.35
N GLN A 214 18.08 -7.60 -5.35
CA GLN A 214 19.44 -7.10 -5.58
C GLN A 214 19.96 -6.26 -4.41
N ARG A 215 19.09 -5.57 -3.67
CA ARG A 215 19.43 -4.81 -2.46
C ARG A 215 19.56 -5.66 -1.20
N GLY A 216 19.55 -6.99 -1.33
CA GLY A 216 19.65 -7.91 -0.19
C GLY A 216 18.38 -8.00 0.66
N GLN A 217 17.25 -7.44 0.19
CA GLN A 217 15.97 -7.56 0.87
C GLN A 217 15.32 -8.89 0.44
N ILE A 218 15.62 -9.95 1.18
CA ILE A 218 15.12 -11.30 0.93
C ILE A 218 14.24 -11.75 2.11
N PRO A 219 12.99 -12.20 1.85
CA PRO A 219 12.25 -12.05 0.59
C PRO A 219 12.01 -10.57 0.27
N ALA A 220 11.66 -10.27 -1.00
CA ALA A 220 11.27 -8.93 -1.42
C ALA A 220 10.16 -8.41 -0.49
N ARG A 221 10.53 -7.45 0.37
CA ARG A 221 9.73 -7.07 1.53
C ARG A 221 8.43 -6.42 1.06
N HIS A 222 8.52 -5.46 0.15
CA HIS A 222 7.32 -4.73 -0.27
C HIS A 222 6.59 -5.45 -1.40
N PHE A 223 7.30 -6.15 -2.28
CA PHE A 223 6.73 -6.81 -3.45
C PHE A 223 6.83 -8.34 -3.34
N TRP A 224 5.87 -8.96 -2.62
CA TRP A 224 5.73 -10.42 -2.58
C TRP A 224 5.06 -10.95 -3.86
N GLN A 225 3.91 -11.64 -3.82
CA GLN A 225 3.31 -12.21 -5.04
C GLN A 225 2.71 -11.16 -5.98
N GLY A 226 2.22 -10.03 -5.46
CA GLY A 226 1.62 -8.98 -6.28
C GLY A 226 0.37 -9.42 -7.07
N LYS A 227 -0.27 -10.53 -6.66
CA LYS A 227 -1.42 -11.13 -7.33
C LYS A 227 -2.68 -10.98 -6.48
N PRO A 228 -3.83 -10.59 -7.08
CA PRO A 228 -5.12 -10.69 -6.41
C PRO A 228 -5.64 -12.13 -6.37
N GLY A 229 -6.50 -12.42 -5.40
CA GLY A 229 -7.19 -13.70 -5.26
C GLY A 229 -6.34 -14.84 -4.72
N LEU A 230 -5.15 -14.56 -4.18
CA LEU A 230 -4.26 -15.57 -3.62
C LEU A 230 -4.92 -16.28 -2.43
N TRP A 231 -5.75 -15.56 -1.69
CA TRP A 231 -6.53 -16.07 -0.57
C TRP A 231 -7.35 -17.32 -0.88
N LYS A 232 -7.84 -17.46 -2.12
CA LYS A 232 -8.66 -18.61 -2.54
C LYS A 232 -7.92 -19.94 -2.47
N ASN A 233 -6.59 -19.90 -2.55
CA ASN A 233 -5.74 -21.08 -2.53
C ASN A 233 -5.02 -21.27 -1.18
N LEU A 234 -5.05 -20.27 -0.30
CA LEU A 234 -4.27 -20.25 0.94
C LEU A 234 -5.10 -20.27 2.22
N PHE A 235 -6.41 -20.08 2.11
CA PHE A 235 -7.35 -20.32 3.19
C PHE A 235 -8.19 -21.56 2.93
N SER A 236 -8.37 -22.39 3.95
CA SER A 236 -9.52 -23.29 3.99
C SER A 236 -10.83 -22.51 3.95
N ALA A 237 -11.91 -23.16 3.51
CA ALA A 237 -13.23 -22.55 3.51
C ALA A 237 -13.65 -22.07 4.91
N GLU A 238 -13.36 -22.87 5.94
CA GLU A 238 -13.64 -22.54 7.33
C GLU A 238 -12.90 -21.28 7.79
N ALA A 239 -11.57 -21.22 7.57
CA ALA A 239 -10.76 -20.06 7.95
C ALA A 239 -11.21 -18.77 7.24
N ALA A 240 -11.47 -18.85 5.92
CA ALA A 240 -11.95 -17.71 5.15
C ALA A 240 -13.29 -17.18 5.68
N ASN A 241 -14.25 -18.08 5.94
CA ASN A 241 -15.56 -17.73 6.46
C ASN A 241 -15.48 -17.15 7.89
N ARG A 242 -14.64 -17.71 8.77
CA ARG A 242 -14.41 -17.20 10.13
C ARG A 242 -13.91 -15.75 10.11
N ILE A 243 -12.93 -15.45 9.27
CA ILE A 243 -12.39 -14.09 9.11
C ILE A 243 -13.43 -13.15 8.49
N ALA A 244 -14.14 -13.59 7.45
CA ALA A 244 -15.17 -12.78 6.79
C ALA A 244 -16.32 -12.43 7.73
N GLN A 245 -16.74 -13.37 8.59
CA GLN A 245 -17.75 -13.12 9.62
C GLN A 245 -17.29 -12.06 10.63
N ALA A 246 -16.04 -12.14 11.10
CA ALA A 246 -15.47 -11.17 12.03
C ALA A 246 -15.41 -9.74 11.44
N HIS A 247 -15.27 -9.63 10.11
CA HIS A 247 -15.07 -8.36 9.42
C HIS A 247 -16.19 -8.01 8.42
N GLY A 248 -17.41 -8.54 8.62
CA GLY A 248 -18.51 -8.42 7.66
C GLY A 248 -18.79 -6.99 7.20
N LYS A 249 -18.67 -6.00 8.11
CA LYS A 249 -18.83 -4.57 7.80
C LYS A 249 -17.77 -4.05 6.83
N VAL A 250 -16.52 -4.48 6.96
CA VAL A 250 -15.44 -4.08 6.04
C VAL A 250 -15.70 -4.66 4.65
N PHE A 251 -16.03 -5.96 4.58
CA PHE A 251 -16.37 -6.62 3.33
C PHE A 251 -17.53 -5.92 2.62
N SER A 252 -18.63 -5.67 3.31
CA SER A 252 -19.78 -4.98 2.74
C SER A 252 -19.47 -3.55 2.30
N THR A 253 -18.73 -2.79 3.11
CA THR A 253 -18.36 -1.39 2.81
C THR A 253 -17.47 -1.30 1.57
N LEU A 254 -16.52 -2.22 1.43
CA LEU A 254 -15.62 -2.28 0.28
C LEU A 254 -16.23 -3.02 -0.93
N GLY A 255 -17.42 -3.60 -0.79
CA GLY A 255 -18.10 -4.36 -1.84
C GLY A 255 -17.36 -5.65 -2.23
N TYR A 256 -16.78 -6.36 -1.25
CA TYR A 256 -16.18 -7.67 -1.44
C TYR A 256 -17.09 -8.77 -0.88
N SER A 257 -17.10 -9.92 -1.55
CA SER A 257 -17.75 -11.15 -1.08
C SER A 257 -16.70 -12.18 -0.69
N CYS A 258 -16.92 -12.91 0.40
CA CYS A 258 -16.14 -14.11 0.71
C CYS A 258 -16.82 -15.33 0.07
N ASN A 259 -16.15 -15.94 -0.91
CA ASN A 259 -16.61 -17.12 -1.64
C ASN A 259 -15.49 -18.17 -1.78
N PRO A 260 -15.03 -18.76 -0.66
CA PRO A 260 -14.01 -19.80 -0.73
C PRO A 260 -14.51 -21.02 -1.51
N ASP A 261 -13.60 -21.79 -2.08
CA ASP A 261 -13.92 -23.13 -2.59
C ASP A 261 -14.32 -24.03 -1.41
N PRO A 262 -15.55 -24.58 -1.36
CA PRO A 262 -15.99 -25.45 -0.27
C PRO A 262 -15.14 -26.71 -0.11
N ALA A 263 -14.43 -27.14 -1.16
CA ALA A 263 -13.52 -28.28 -1.12
C ALA A 263 -12.12 -27.93 -0.60
N MET A 264 -11.81 -26.65 -0.38
CA MET A 264 -10.50 -26.22 0.14
C MET A 264 -10.43 -26.51 1.64
N ASP A 265 -9.80 -27.64 1.99
CA ASP A 265 -9.52 -28.04 3.37
C ASP A 265 -8.19 -27.44 3.90
N GLU A 266 -8.00 -27.57 5.21
CA GLU A 266 -6.81 -27.06 5.91
C GLU A 266 -5.52 -27.68 5.37
N ALA A 267 -5.52 -28.99 5.11
CA ALA A 267 -4.37 -29.71 4.63
C ALA A 267 -3.93 -29.24 3.23
N THR A 268 -4.88 -28.98 2.33
CA THR A 268 -4.62 -28.46 0.98
C THR A 268 -4.13 -27.02 1.04
N ALA A 269 -4.77 -26.16 1.84
CA ALA A 269 -4.33 -24.78 2.03
C ALA A 269 -2.90 -24.72 2.61
N ALA A 270 -2.57 -25.57 3.58
CA ALA A 270 -1.23 -25.66 4.16
C ALA A 270 -0.18 -26.13 3.14
N ARG A 271 -0.48 -27.14 2.32
CA ARG A 271 0.42 -27.56 1.22
C ARG A 271 0.64 -26.43 0.22
N ASN A 272 -0.40 -25.68 -0.13
CA ASN A 272 -0.29 -24.54 -1.04
C ASN A 272 0.62 -23.44 -0.46
N TRP A 273 0.49 -23.16 0.84
CA TRP A 273 1.35 -22.20 1.55
C TRP A 273 2.83 -22.62 1.53
N LEU A 274 3.13 -23.86 1.86
CA LEU A 274 4.51 -24.39 1.82
C LEU A 274 5.10 -24.34 0.40
N SER A 275 4.31 -24.67 -0.61
CA SER A 275 4.73 -24.66 -2.02
C SER A 275 5.12 -23.25 -2.52
N LEU A 276 4.46 -22.21 -1.99
CA LEU A 276 4.83 -20.82 -2.30
C LEU A 276 6.23 -20.47 -1.74
N GLY A 277 6.50 -20.87 -0.49
CA GLY A 277 7.79 -20.63 0.16
C GLY A 277 8.96 -21.30 -0.56
N SER A 278 8.79 -22.55 -1.00
CA SER A 278 9.82 -23.27 -1.77
C SER A 278 10.10 -22.64 -3.14
N THR A 279 9.08 -22.09 -3.80
CA THR A 279 9.22 -21.44 -5.12
C THR A 279 10.01 -20.13 -5.04
N ASP A 280 9.83 -19.37 -3.96
CA ASP A 280 10.58 -18.12 -3.74
C ASP A 280 12.08 -18.39 -3.48
N VAL A 281 12.42 -19.49 -2.80
CA VAL A 281 13.83 -19.92 -2.59
C VAL A 281 14.48 -20.39 -3.90
N GLN A 282 13.77 -21.17 -4.72
CA GLN A 282 14.32 -21.67 -5.99
C GLN A 282 14.62 -20.54 -6.99
N LYS A 283 13.75 -19.53 -7.09
CA LYS A 283 13.97 -18.37 -7.98
C LYS A 283 15.23 -17.56 -7.62
N VAL A 284 15.62 -17.51 -6.35
CA VAL A 284 16.85 -16.84 -5.91
C VAL A 284 18.08 -17.62 -6.37
N SER A 285 18.06 -18.95 -6.24
CA SER A 285 19.19 -19.80 -6.63
C SER A 285 19.47 -19.79 -8.14
N SER A 286 18.45 -19.61 -8.98
CA SER A 286 18.59 -19.49 -10.44
C SER A 286 19.10 -18.12 -10.89
N SER A 287 18.71 -17.03 -10.22
CA SER A 287 19.14 -15.68 -10.60
C SER A 287 20.60 -15.39 -10.26
N GLN A 288 21.17 -16.02 -9.24
CA GLN A 288 22.59 -15.87 -8.88
C GLN A 288 23.54 -16.61 -9.83
N ARG A 289 23.06 -17.61 -10.58
CA ARG A 289 23.88 -18.37 -11.54
C ARG A 289 24.01 -17.72 -12.93
N ILE A 290 23.18 -16.73 -13.25
CA ILE A 290 23.18 -16.05 -14.57
C ILE A 290 24.09 -14.80 -14.54
N SER A 291 24.53 -14.38 -13.36
CA SER A 291 25.38 -13.20 -13.13
C SER A 291 26.81 -13.55 -12.67
N ALA A 292 27.24 -14.79 -12.90
CA ALA A 292 28.61 -15.27 -12.71
C ALA A 292 29.15 -15.77 -14.06
#